data_AF-A0A0N0J5S4-F1
#
_entry.id   AF-A0A0N0J5S4-F1
#
_cell.length_a   1.000
_cell.length_b   1.000
_cell.length_c   1.000
_cell.angle_alpha   90.00
_cell.angle_beta   90.00
_cell.angle_gamma   90.00
#
_symmetry.space_group_name_H-M   'P 1'
#
loop_
_entity.id
_entity.type
_entity.pdbx_description
1 polymer ?
#
loop_
_entity_poly.entity_id
_entity_poly.type
_entity_poly.pdbx_seq_one_letter_code
_entity_poly.pdbx_strand_id
1 'polypeptide(L)'
;QGRIRTGSSATLNNNGTWLDQSAFANSISQDFGGTASTFNNAGTYSKSGAGTTNIAIVFNNTRTVAGTGVVDVTAGSLLLTGGGTSNGSFTGAAGTTLGFGGNHTLQAASSISTAGSVDFSSGTNTVAGSFNAGTATSFSGGTTTFSGTVSGVGSTITANGGTGVFNNTQAFSVSGLVLTSGGLTFNNTGGVTTSSLNLAGGTLAGTSAVTVSGATTWTGGTMTGSGTTTLTGAVALSTNNSKDITNGRIVNFNGTTTWVTPAVPGTPGTPEANGGRIRTGNNATLNNNGTWLDLSPQDNFISPDFGGPVSTFVNAGVYTKSGAGTTAISTTFNNTSSAPGTGVVNLNAGSLQLTGGGTSNGSFVGAAGTTFGFGGNHTLQTASSINTAGSVGFSSGTNSIAGSFNAGTATNFSGGTTTFTGTVSGVGSTITASGGTGVFNNTQSFNVAGLVLSSGNLSFNNTGGVTTSSLNLSGGTLAGSSSVTVSGSTTWTSGTMTGSGTTTLNTDLALNTAGLKDITNGRTVNFNGTTTWTTPTAGQGRIRTGSSATLNNNGTWL
;
A
#
# COMPACT_ATOMS: atom_id res chain seq x y z
N GLN A 1 28.52 18.22 -41.60
CA GLN A 1 28.79 17.06 -40.73
C GLN A 1 30.06 16.41 -41.23
N GLY A 2 31.09 16.31 -40.39
CA GLY A 2 32.30 15.54 -40.61
C GLY A 2 32.15 14.17 -39.94
N ARG A 3 32.60 13.11 -40.62
CA ARG A 3 32.57 11.74 -40.08
C ARG A 3 33.91 11.05 -40.37
N ILE A 4 34.54 10.55 -39.32
CA ILE A 4 35.71 9.67 -39.44
C ILE A 4 35.20 8.23 -39.46
N ARG A 5 35.53 7.50 -40.53
CA ARG A 5 35.08 6.13 -40.76
C ARG A 5 36.23 5.16 -40.55
N THR A 6 36.01 4.15 -39.73
CA THR A 6 37.00 3.12 -39.39
C THR A 6 36.43 1.72 -39.59
N GLY A 7 37.26 0.69 -39.41
CA GLY A 7 36.86 -0.72 -39.40
C GLY A 7 38.08 -1.63 -39.21
N SER A 8 37.85 -2.94 -39.16
CA SER A 8 38.90 -3.98 -39.16
C SER A 8 40.06 -3.70 -38.18
N SER A 9 39.75 -3.44 -36.91
CA SER A 9 40.71 -3.15 -35.83
C SER A 9 41.53 -1.85 -35.98
N ALA A 10 41.09 -0.89 -36.80
CA ALA A 10 41.77 0.41 -36.90
C ALA A 10 41.94 1.08 -35.52
N THR A 11 43.09 1.72 -35.30
CA THR A 11 43.45 2.38 -34.04
C THR A 11 43.79 3.84 -34.27
N LEU A 12 43.17 4.73 -33.51
CA LEU A 12 43.45 6.17 -33.47
C LEU A 12 44.16 6.47 -32.14
N ASN A 13 45.41 6.94 -32.18
CA ASN A 13 46.18 7.28 -30.97
C ASN A 13 46.31 8.80 -30.84
N ASN A 14 45.69 9.37 -29.82
CA ASN A 14 45.91 10.75 -29.43
C ASN A 14 46.92 10.82 -28.27
N ASN A 15 48.16 11.18 -28.58
CA ASN A 15 49.21 11.42 -27.58
C ASN A 15 49.44 12.94 -27.33
N GLY A 16 48.79 13.80 -28.11
CA GLY A 16 48.90 15.26 -28.06
C GLY A 16 47.60 15.91 -27.62
N THR A 17 47.18 16.97 -28.33
CA THR A 17 45.88 17.62 -28.10
C THR A 17 44.98 17.39 -29.32
N TRP A 18 43.81 16.79 -29.10
CA TRP A 18 42.73 16.69 -30.07
C TRP A 18 41.71 17.78 -29.79
N LEU A 19 41.61 18.77 -30.68
CA LEU A 19 40.64 19.86 -30.57
C LEU A 19 39.40 19.53 -31.40
N ASP A 20 38.31 19.18 -30.73
CA ASP A 20 36.99 19.06 -31.36
C ASP A 20 36.21 20.37 -31.23
N GLN A 21 36.36 21.21 -32.26
CA GLN A 21 35.70 22.52 -32.40
C GLN A 21 34.42 22.45 -33.26
N SER A 22 33.87 21.25 -33.45
CA SER A 22 32.74 21.03 -34.34
C SER A 22 31.47 21.76 -33.88
N ALA A 23 31.01 22.75 -34.65
CA ALA A 23 29.76 23.47 -34.37
C ALA A 23 28.50 22.65 -34.68
N PHE A 24 28.63 21.56 -35.43
CA PHE A 24 27.53 20.69 -35.86
C PHE A 24 27.75 19.24 -35.41
N ALA A 25 26.69 18.43 -35.51
CA ALA A 25 26.77 17.02 -35.17
C ALA A 25 27.79 16.27 -36.06
N ASN A 26 28.69 15.53 -35.43
CA ASN A 26 29.78 14.79 -36.07
C ASN A 26 29.97 13.42 -35.41
N SER A 27 30.69 12.51 -36.07
CA SER A 27 30.94 11.18 -35.50
C SER A 27 32.28 10.55 -35.89
N ILE A 28 32.73 9.62 -35.03
CA ILE A 28 33.76 8.63 -35.35
C ILE A 28 33.08 7.26 -35.26
N SER A 29 33.01 6.53 -36.37
CA SER A 29 32.20 5.32 -36.46
C SER A 29 32.86 4.20 -37.25
N GLN A 30 32.46 2.97 -36.95
CA GLN A 30 33.02 1.75 -37.53
C GLN A 30 32.32 1.35 -38.84
N ASP A 31 32.21 2.28 -39.79
CA ASP A 31 31.40 2.10 -41.00
C ASP A 31 31.89 0.97 -41.93
N PHE A 32 33.17 0.59 -41.85
CA PHE A 32 33.72 -0.50 -42.65
C PHE A 32 33.53 -1.89 -42.01
N GLY A 33 32.94 -1.96 -40.80
CA GLY A 33 32.68 -3.21 -40.09
C GLY A 33 33.95 -3.92 -39.60
N GLY A 34 33.82 -5.23 -39.31
CA GLY A 34 34.89 -6.07 -38.77
C GLY A 34 35.14 -5.88 -37.27
N THR A 35 36.28 -6.37 -36.79
CA THR A 35 36.69 -6.24 -35.37
C THR A 35 36.75 -4.78 -34.93
N ALA A 36 36.26 -4.49 -33.72
CA ALA A 36 36.08 -3.15 -33.16
C ALA A 36 37.32 -2.24 -33.33
N SER A 37 37.13 -1.05 -33.90
CA SER A 37 38.14 0.00 -33.89
C SER A 37 38.29 0.63 -32.51
N THR A 38 39.44 1.23 -32.24
CA THR A 38 39.77 1.84 -30.94
C THR A 38 40.31 3.26 -31.10
N PHE A 39 39.86 4.18 -30.24
CA PHE A 39 40.45 5.49 -29.99
C PHE A 39 41.16 5.44 -28.62
N ASN A 40 42.49 5.59 -28.62
CA ASN A 40 43.29 5.69 -27.41
C ASN A 40 43.64 7.15 -27.15
N ASN A 41 43.08 7.71 -26.09
CA ASN A 41 43.41 9.04 -25.60
C ASN A 41 44.43 8.94 -24.46
N ALA A 42 45.70 9.11 -24.79
CA ALA A 42 46.77 9.29 -23.80
C ALA A 42 47.11 10.77 -23.56
N GLY A 43 46.78 11.66 -24.51
CA GLY A 43 46.93 13.10 -24.40
C GLY A 43 45.67 13.79 -23.84
N THR A 44 45.30 14.92 -24.45
CA THR A 44 44.09 15.69 -24.13
C THR A 44 43.12 15.66 -25.30
N TYR A 45 41.86 15.32 -25.04
CA TYR A 45 40.74 15.49 -25.97
C TYR A 45 39.89 16.66 -25.47
N SER A 46 39.85 17.78 -26.20
CA SER A 46 39.09 18.98 -25.83
C SER A 46 37.92 19.20 -26.77
N LYS A 47 36.70 19.11 -26.24
CA LYS A 47 35.44 19.35 -26.96
C LYS A 47 34.94 20.76 -26.68
N SER A 48 35.12 21.66 -27.65
CA SER A 48 34.81 23.10 -27.53
C SER A 48 33.80 23.62 -28.57
N GLY A 49 33.43 22.80 -29.57
CA GLY A 49 32.34 23.14 -30.49
C GLY A 49 30.96 22.95 -29.86
N ALA A 50 29.93 23.66 -30.33
CA ALA A 50 28.58 23.57 -29.77
C ALA A 50 27.80 22.28 -30.14
N GLY A 51 28.24 21.54 -31.17
CA GLY A 51 27.54 20.37 -31.68
C GLY A 51 27.67 19.12 -30.79
N THR A 52 26.98 18.05 -31.17
CA THR A 52 27.16 16.72 -30.57
C THR A 52 28.21 15.93 -31.35
N THR A 53 29.25 15.45 -30.67
CA THR A 53 30.18 14.49 -31.26
C THR A 53 29.91 13.11 -30.69
N ASN A 54 29.63 12.14 -31.55
CA ASN A 54 29.47 10.75 -31.16
C ASN A 54 30.71 9.93 -31.54
N ILE A 55 31.45 9.43 -30.56
CA ILE A 55 32.51 8.44 -30.75
C ILE A 55 31.90 7.05 -30.53
N ALA A 56 31.55 6.41 -31.64
CA ALA A 56 30.88 5.12 -31.69
C ALA A 56 31.86 3.93 -31.82
N ILE A 57 33.14 4.15 -31.57
CA ILE A 57 34.18 3.13 -31.47
C ILE A 57 34.71 3.07 -30.03
N VAL A 58 35.45 2.02 -29.67
CA VAL A 58 35.98 1.86 -28.31
C VAL A 58 36.83 3.08 -27.95
N PHE A 59 36.55 3.74 -26.83
CA PHE A 59 37.28 4.93 -26.38
C PHE A 59 37.98 4.67 -25.05
N ASN A 60 39.31 4.60 -25.07
CA ASN A 60 40.12 4.41 -23.88
C ASN A 60 40.78 5.74 -23.47
N ASN A 61 40.41 6.27 -22.31
CA ASN A 61 41.05 7.45 -21.74
C ASN A 61 42.08 7.04 -20.68
N THR A 62 43.35 7.07 -21.05
CA THR A 62 44.43 6.43 -20.28
C THR A 62 45.40 7.48 -19.74
N ARG A 63 45.39 7.66 -18.43
CA ARG A 63 46.36 8.42 -17.67
C ARG A 63 47.55 7.54 -17.30
N THR A 64 48.74 8.00 -17.68
CA THR A 64 50.03 7.38 -17.32
C THR A 64 50.80 8.20 -16.29
N VAL A 65 50.64 9.52 -16.31
CA VAL A 65 51.22 10.50 -15.37
C VAL A 65 50.21 11.62 -15.13
N ALA A 66 50.46 12.50 -14.16
CA ALA A 66 49.58 13.64 -13.94
C ALA A 66 49.47 14.51 -15.22
N GLY A 67 48.25 14.89 -15.61
CA GLY A 67 47.99 15.70 -16.80
C GLY A 67 47.85 14.92 -18.12
N THR A 68 47.95 13.59 -18.12
CA THR A 68 47.67 12.75 -19.31
C THR A 68 46.33 12.01 -19.19
N GLY A 69 45.78 11.56 -20.32
CA GLY A 69 44.46 10.94 -20.36
C GLY A 69 43.35 11.90 -19.91
N VAL A 70 43.29 13.07 -20.53
CA VAL A 70 42.33 14.13 -20.20
C VAL A 70 41.25 14.21 -21.27
N VAL A 71 39.99 14.19 -20.86
CA VAL A 71 38.84 14.59 -21.68
C VAL A 71 38.26 15.85 -21.05
N ASP A 72 38.17 16.93 -21.81
CA ASP A 72 37.66 18.21 -21.36
C ASP A 72 36.53 18.71 -22.27
N VAL A 73 35.30 18.75 -21.77
CA VAL A 73 34.11 19.16 -22.52
C VAL A 73 33.71 20.58 -22.14
N THR A 74 34.17 21.57 -22.90
CA THR A 74 33.89 22.98 -22.64
C THR A 74 32.64 23.50 -23.35
N ALA A 75 32.17 22.81 -24.41
CA ALA A 75 30.90 23.12 -25.06
C ALA A 75 30.24 21.90 -25.74
N GLY A 76 28.92 21.98 -25.93
CA GLY A 76 28.14 20.94 -26.62
C GLY A 76 28.12 19.60 -25.89
N SER A 77 28.01 18.52 -26.67
CA SER A 77 27.90 17.16 -26.13
C SER A 77 28.98 16.24 -26.70
N LEU A 78 29.58 15.42 -25.84
CA LEU A 78 30.45 14.30 -26.23
C LEU A 78 29.76 13.00 -25.82
N LEU A 79 29.42 12.16 -26.79
CA LEU A 79 28.81 10.86 -26.56
C LEU A 79 29.81 9.75 -26.89
N LEU A 80 30.08 8.89 -25.92
CA LEU A 80 30.98 7.75 -26.04
C LEU A 80 30.14 6.47 -26.11
N THR A 81 29.66 6.12 -27.30
CA THR A 81 28.74 4.98 -27.48
C THR A 81 29.44 3.66 -27.79
N GLY A 82 30.75 3.68 -28.10
CA GLY A 82 31.51 2.46 -28.40
C GLY A 82 32.02 1.66 -27.20
N GLY A 83 31.79 2.12 -25.96
CA GLY A 83 32.36 1.54 -24.75
C GLY A 83 33.83 1.90 -24.54
N GLY A 84 34.49 1.20 -23.62
CA GLY A 84 35.93 1.35 -23.38
C GLY A 84 36.37 1.21 -21.93
N THR A 85 37.67 1.32 -21.72
CA THR A 85 38.28 1.25 -20.38
C THR A 85 39.11 2.50 -20.13
N SER A 86 38.83 3.19 -19.02
CA SER A 86 39.44 4.48 -18.72
C SER A 86 39.93 4.56 -17.28
N ASN A 87 41.10 5.15 -17.09
CA ASN A 87 41.67 5.52 -15.79
C ASN A 87 42.06 7.02 -15.72
N GLY A 88 41.77 7.77 -16.80
CA GLY A 88 41.98 9.21 -16.90
C GLY A 88 40.81 10.05 -16.40
N SER A 89 40.94 11.36 -16.58
CA SER A 89 39.97 12.36 -16.10
C SER A 89 39.01 12.81 -17.19
N PHE A 90 37.76 13.04 -16.79
CA PHE A 90 36.70 13.65 -17.59
C PHE A 90 36.21 14.91 -16.87
N THR A 91 36.34 16.06 -17.53
CA THR A 91 35.85 17.36 -17.05
C THR A 91 34.84 17.94 -18.01
N GLY A 92 34.02 18.87 -17.52
CA GLY A 92 33.16 19.63 -18.40
C GLY A 92 32.58 20.89 -17.76
N ALA A 93 32.26 21.86 -18.60
CA ALA A 93 31.65 23.13 -18.21
C ALA A 93 30.14 22.99 -17.99
N ALA A 94 29.54 23.98 -17.32
CA ALA A 94 28.09 24.06 -17.17
C ALA A 94 27.41 24.11 -18.56
N GLY A 95 26.27 23.44 -18.71
CA GLY A 95 25.54 23.36 -19.97
C GLY A 95 26.05 22.31 -20.97
N THR A 96 27.15 21.61 -20.66
CA THR A 96 27.65 20.50 -21.47
C THR A 96 27.04 19.15 -21.07
N THR A 97 27.12 18.17 -21.98
CA THR A 97 26.76 16.77 -21.69
C THR A 97 27.91 15.83 -22.02
N LEU A 98 28.27 14.97 -21.05
CA LEU A 98 29.13 13.81 -21.26
C LEU A 98 28.29 12.54 -21.22
N GLY A 99 28.22 11.82 -22.34
CA GLY A 99 27.40 10.62 -22.51
C GLY A 99 28.23 9.34 -22.57
N PHE A 100 27.76 8.29 -21.90
CA PHE A 100 28.30 6.93 -21.94
C PHE A 100 27.22 5.98 -22.46
N GLY A 101 27.36 5.51 -23.69
CA GLY A 101 26.33 4.74 -24.38
C GLY A 101 26.76 3.35 -24.83
N GLY A 102 27.81 2.77 -24.23
CA GLY A 102 28.31 1.42 -24.47
C GLY A 102 28.80 0.78 -23.17
N ASN A 103 29.57 -0.31 -23.22
CA ASN A 103 30.12 -0.92 -22.00
C ASN A 103 31.38 -0.18 -21.56
N HIS A 104 31.30 0.60 -20.48
CA HIS A 104 32.45 1.34 -19.93
C HIS A 104 32.96 0.79 -18.60
N THR A 105 34.27 0.68 -18.47
CA THR A 105 34.96 0.46 -17.19
C THR A 105 35.76 1.70 -16.84
N LEU A 106 35.24 2.52 -15.93
CA LEU A 106 35.93 3.66 -15.34
C LEU A 106 36.62 3.19 -14.05
N GLN A 107 37.91 2.91 -14.16
CA GLN A 107 38.73 2.28 -13.12
C GLN A 107 38.86 3.18 -11.88
N ALA A 108 39.35 2.63 -10.76
CA ALA A 108 39.49 3.36 -9.50
C ALA A 108 40.29 4.69 -9.60
N ALA A 109 41.25 4.75 -10.52
CA ALA A 109 42.05 5.95 -10.75
C ALA A 109 41.38 6.98 -11.67
N SER A 110 40.25 6.66 -12.31
CA SER A 110 39.50 7.59 -13.14
C SER A 110 38.78 8.67 -12.32
N SER A 111 38.43 9.77 -12.97
CA SER A 111 37.58 10.79 -12.37
C SER A 111 36.59 11.34 -13.39
N ILE A 112 35.34 11.53 -12.96
CA ILE A 112 34.37 12.41 -13.61
C ILE A 112 34.15 13.58 -12.67
N SER A 113 34.51 14.78 -13.11
CA SER A 113 34.29 16.03 -12.36
C SER A 113 33.85 17.11 -13.33
N THR A 114 32.54 17.17 -13.57
CA THR A 114 31.93 18.09 -14.54
C THR A 114 30.92 19.01 -13.87
N ALA A 115 30.89 20.28 -14.26
CA ALA A 115 29.81 21.19 -13.90
C ALA A 115 28.53 20.92 -14.72
N GLY A 116 28.64 20.21 -15.84
CA GLY A 116 27.54 19.84 -16.72
C GLY A 116 26.78 18.58 -16.29
N SER A 117 26.11 17.96 -17.26
CA SER A 117 25.32 16.75 -17.09
C SER A 117 26.09 15.49 -17.53
N VAL A 118 25.81 14.37 -16.89
CA VAL A 118 26.29 13.04 -17.29
C VAL A 118 25.10 12.16 -17.65
N ASP A 119 25.14 11.49 -18.80
CA ASP A 119 24.11 10.56 -19.25
C ASP A 119 24.69 9.17 -19.50
N PHE A 120 24.11 8.15 -18.87
CA PHE A 120 24.38 6.75 -19.14
C PHE A 120 23.23 6.19 -19.97
N SER A 121 23.46 6.05 -21.28
CA SER A 121 22.40 5.83 -22.25
C SER A 121 22.23 4.38 -22.69
N SER A 122 23.24 3.53 -22.45
CA SER A 122 23.15 2.09 -22.68
C SER A 122 24.30 1.34 -21.99
N GLY A 123 24.33 0.02 -22.19
CA GLY A 123 25.45 -0.83 -21.79
C GLY A 123 25.53 -1.13 -20.30
N THR A 124 26.55 -1.90 -19.92
CA THR A 124 26.90 -2.16 -18.53
C THR A 124 28.14 -1.34 -18.18
N ASN A 125 27.95 -0.35 -17.31
CA ASN A 125 28.98 0.60 -16.92
C ASN A 125 29.41 0.37 -15.48
N THR A 126 30.72 0.44 -15.21
CA THR A 126 31.28 0.44 -13.85
C THR A 126 32.03 1.74 -13.61
N VAL A 127 31.67 2.44 -12.54
CA VAL A 127 32.31 3.67 -12.06
C VAL A 127 32.97 3.39 -10.72
N ALA A 128 34.20 2.88 -10.79
CA ALA A 128 35.04 2.64 -9.62
C ALA A 128 35.85 3.88 -9.21
N GLY A 129 36.00 4.84 -10.12
CA GLY A 129 36.65 6.13 -9.88
C GLY A 129 35.78 7.13 -9.12
N SER A 130 36.28 8.36 -9.01
CA SER A 130 35.51 9.47 -8.43
C SER A 130 34.43 9.98 -9.39
N PHE A 131 33.25 10.32 -8.85
CA PHE A 131 32.13 10.86 -9.62
C PHE A 131 31.56 12.12 -8.96
N ASN A 132 31.55 13.20 -9.74
CA ASN A 132 30.93 14.48 -9.42
C ASN A 132 30.30 15.10 -10.68
N ALA A 133 28.97 15.05 -10.77
CA ALA A 133 28.20 15.80 -11.76
C ALA A 133 27.61 17.06 -11.11
N GLY A 134 27.71 18.20 -11.78
CA GLY A 134 27.23 19.48 -11.28
C GLY A 134 25.77 19.76 -11.59
N THR A 135 25.29 19.35 -12.77
CA THR A 135 23.92 19.66 -13.24
C THR A 135 22.96 18.50 -13.00
N ALA A 136 23.19 17.35 -13.66
CA ALA A 136 22.29 16.19 -13.57
C ALA A 136 23.02 14.89 -13.89
N THR A 137 22.47 13.77 -13.40
CA THR A 137 22.84 12.42 -13.80
C THR A 137 21.62 11.70 -14.37
N SER A 138 21.74 11.18 -15.59
CA SER A 138 20.66 10.48 -16.27
C SER A 138 21.03 9.03 -16.57
N PHE A 139 20.04 8.14 -16.45
CA PHE A 139 20.10 6.74 -16.85
C PHE A 139 18.98 6.50 -17.87
N SER A 140 19.30 6.70 -19.15
CA SER A 140 18.36 6.51 -20.25
C SER A 140 18.37 5.07 -20.81
N GLY A 141 19.39 4.27 -20.47
CA GLY A 141 19.42 2.84 -20.78
C GLY A 141 20.57 2.11 -20.08
N GLY A 142 20.52 0.78 -20.08
CA GLY A 142 21.57 -0.06 -19.49
C GLY A 142 21.64 0.00 -17.97
N THR A 143 22.76 -0.44 -17.40
CA THR A 143 23.01 -0.45 -15.95
C THR A 143 24.35 0.18 -15.65
N THR A 144 24.39 1.09 -14.68
CA THR A 144 25.63 1.74 -14.22
C THR A 144 25.83 1.49 -12.73
N THR A 145 26.96 0.90 -12.37
CA THR A 145 27.32 0.62 -10.97
C THR A 145 28.40 1.57 -10.50
N PHE A 146 28.10 2.34 -9.45
CA PHE A 146 29.04 3.20 -8.75
C PHE A 146 29.60 2.47 -7.54
N SER A 147 30.89 2.15 -7.57
CA SER A 147 31.62 1.54 -6.45
C SER A 147 32.72 2.44 -5.89
N GLY A 148 33.04 3.53 -6.58
CA GLY A 148 34.00 4.54 -6.14
C GLY A 148 33.39 5.64 -5.25
N THR A 149 34.12 6.74 -5.11
CA THR A 149 33.65 7.91 -4.36
C THR A 149 32.64 8.71 -5.18
N VAL A 150 31.44 8.93 -4.64
CA VAL A 150 30.41 9.78 -5.27
C VAL A 150 30.23 11.02 -4.39
N SER A 151 30.74 12.18 -4.84
CA SER A 151 30.64 13.44 -4.10
C SER A 151 29.50 14.34 -4.58
N GLY A 152 29.00 14.10 -5.80
CA GLY A 152 27.90 14.84 -6.38
C GLY A 152 27.28 14.11 -7.58
N VAL A 153 25.97 14.20 -7.72
CA VAL A 153 25.19 13.54 -8.78
C VAL A 153 24.34 14.55 -9.57
N GLY A 154 24.60 15.84 -9.38
CA GLY A 154 23.81 16.94 -9.89
C GLY A 154 22.57 17.21 -9.04
N SER A 155 21.81 18.22 -9.44
CA SER A 155 20.54 18.60 -8.80
C SER A 155 19.41 17.61 -9.09
N THR A 156 19.52 16.77 -10.12
CA THR A 156 18.47 15.79 -10.46
C THR A 156 19.09 14.48 -10.92
N ILE A 157 18.49 13.38 -10.48
CA ILE A 157 18.74 12.05 -11.04
C ILE A 157 17.50 11.60 -11.81
N THR A 158 17.68 11.25 -13.08
CA THR A 158 16.59 10.75 -13.94
C THR A 158 16.86 9.32 -14.37
N ALA A 159 15.95 8.39 -14.08
CA ALA A 159 15.98 7.00 -14.54
C ALA A 159 14.82 6.75 -15.51
N ASN A 160 15.12 6.80 -16.80
CA ASN A 160 14.15 6.67 -17.90
C ASN A 160 14.61 5.58 -18.88
N GLY A 161 14.60 4.33 -18.40
CA GLY A 161 14.98 3.14 -19.16
C GLY A 161 16.26 2.48 -18.67
N GLY A 162 17.16 3.24 -18.03
CA GLY A 162 18.39 2.71 -17.43
C GLY A 162 18.31 2.56 -15.90
N THR A 163 19.28 1.84 -15.34
CA THR A 163 19.41 1.61 -13.89
C THR A 163 20.72 2.18 -13.34
N GLY A 164 20.64 3.03 -12.33
CA GLY A 164 21.79 3.46 -11.52
C GLY A 164 21.89 2.66 -10.22
N VAL A 165 23.04 2.04 -9.95
CA VAL A 165 23.31 1.27 -8.72
C VAL A 165 24.41 1.94 -7.93
N PHE A 166 24.08 2.47 -6.76
CA PHE A 166 24.98 3.22 -5.89
C PHE A 166 25.45 2.35 -4.73
N ASN A 167 26.68 1.86 -4.80
CA ASN A 167 27.34 1.03 -3.78
C ASN A 167 28.48 1.80 -3.07
N ASN A 168 28.43 3.14 -3.09
CA ASN A 168 29.42 4.02 -2.47
C ASN A 168 29.12 4.28 -0.99
N THR A 169 29.97 4.99 -0.26
CA THR A 169 29.74 5.26 1.18
C THR A 169 29.14 6.64 1.47
N GLN A 170 29.27 7.58 0.55
CA GLN A 170 28.86 8.98 0.73
C GLN A 170 27.33 9.13 0.75
N ALA A 171 26.87 10.10 1.54
CA ALA A 171 25.55 10.67 1.42
C ALA A 171 25.52 11.68 0.27
N PHE A 172 24.38 11.85 -0.38
CA PHE A 172 24.17 12.95 -1.31
C PHE A 172 22.73 13.46 -1.24
N SER A 173 22.59 14.73 -1.63
CA SER A 173 21.33 15.45 -1.67
C SER A 173 21.04 15.91 -3.08
N VAL A 174 19.80 15.72 -3.53
CA VAL A 174 19.36 16.17 -4.86
C VAL A 174 18.08 16.97 -4.74
N SER A 175 17.79 17.80 -5.73
CA SER A 175 16.51 18.50 -5.80
C SER A 175 15.37 17.56 -6.25
N GLY A 176 15.67 16.56 -7.08
CA GLY A 176 14.66 15.63 -7.56
C GLY A 176 15.19 14.27 -7.96
N LEU A 177 14.36 13.27 -7.69
CA LEU A 177 14.46 11.92 -8.25
C LEU A 177 13.29 11.70 -9.21
N VAL A 178 13.58 11.31 -10.45
CA VAL A 178 12.57 11.05 -11.48
C VAL A 178 12.74 9.63 -12.02
N LEU A 179 11.77 8.75 -11.78
CA LEU A 179 11.79 7.34 -12.15
C LEU A 179 10.56 7.00 -12.99
N THR A 180 10.69 7.12 -14.31
CA THR A 180 9.60 6.87 -15.27
C THR A 180 9.50 5.41 -15.66
N SER A 181 10.63 4.81 -16.03
CA SER A 181 10.74 3.41 -16.49
C SER A 181 12.05 2.74 -16.10
N GLY A 182 13.03 3.50 -15.58
CA GLY A 182 14.33 3.01 -15.12
C GLY A 182 14.38 2.73 -13.62
N GLY A 183 15.56 2.34 -13.14
CA GLY A 183 15.80 2.00 -11.74
C GLY A 183 16.83 2.90 -11.05
N LEU A 184 16.64 3.13 -9.75
CA LEU A 184 17.68 3.64 -8.86
C LEU A 184 17.80 2.67 -7.67
N THR A 185 18.95 2.03 -7.53
CA THR A 185 19.27 1.15 -6.41
C THR A 185 20.26 1.86 -5.51
N PHE A 186 19.80 2.31 -4.35
CA PHE A 186 20.64 2.95 -3.35
C PHE A 186 21.06 1.94 -2.28
N ASN A 187 22.31 1.51 -2.33
CA ASN A 187 22.97 0.71 -1.30
C ASN A 187 24.06 1.52 -0.57
N ASN A 188 24.10 2.84 -0.82
CA ASN A 188 25.08 3.71 -0.24
C ASN A 188 24.85 3.95 1.26
N THR A 189 25.87 3.74 2.08
CA THR A 189 25.69 3.74 3.54
C THR A 189 25.34 5.10 4.14
N GLY A 190 25.67 6.20 3.44
CA GLY A 190 25.34 7.56 3.86
C GLY A 190 23.87 7.98 3.64
N GLY A 191 23.09 7.19 2.89
CA GLY A 191 21.70 7.50 2.58
C GLY A 191 21.51 8.57 1.49
N VAL A 192 20.26 8.86 1.16
CA VAL A 192 19.87 9.82 0.11
C VAL A 192 18.82 10.78 0.64
N THR A 193 19.00 12.07 0.38
CA THR A 193 17.94 13.07 0.61
C THR A 193 17.54 13.74 -0.70
N THR A 194 16.24 13.97 -0.89
CA THR A 194 15.72 14.68 -2.06
C THR A 194 14.60 15.64 -1.70
N SER A 195 14.49 16.79 -2.38
CA SER A 195 13.33 17.67 -2.22
C SER A 195 12.11 17.24 -3.03
N SER A 196 12.24 16.30 -3.96
CA SER A 196 11.10 15.74 -4.68
C SER A 196 11.32 14.31 -5.15
N LEU A 197 10.24 13.56 -5.27
CA LEU A 197 10.23 12.22 -5.85
C LEU A 197 9.06 12.11 -6.85
N ASN A 198 9.38 11.81 -8.10
CA ASN A 198 8.41 11.41 -9.12
C ASN A 198 8.64 9.94 -9.48
N LEU A 199 7.76 9.06 -9.02
CA LEU A 199 7.80 7.63 -9.28
C LEU A 199 6.57 7.25 -10.13
N ALA A 200 6.76 7.11 -11.45
CA ALA A 200 5.68 6.91 -12.39
C ALA A 200 5.55 5.49 -12.93
N GLY A 201 6.64 4.70 -12.85
CA GLY A 201 6.69 3.32 -13.34
C GLY A 201 8.02 2.61 -13.08
N GLY A 202 9.09 3.36 -12.83
CA GLY A 202 10.41 2.82 -12.50
C GLY A 202 10.52 2.12 -11.15
N THR A 203 11.76 1.80 -10.75
CA THR A 203 12.05 1.09 -9.49
C THR A 203 12.97 1.88 -8.57
N LEU A 204 12.53 2.17 -7.35
CA LEU A 204 13.38 2.65 -6.25
C LEU A 204 13.78 1.46 -5.36
N ALA A 205 15.00 1.00 -5.49
CA ALA A 205 15.51 -0.20 -4.82
C ALA A 205 16.62 0.11 -3.79
N GLY A 206 17.06 -0.93 -3.08
CA GLY A 206 18.28 -0.93 -2.28
C GLY A 206 18.04 -0.85 -0.77
N THR A 207 19.14 -0.97 -0.02
CA THR A 207 19.15 -1.09 1.45
C THR A 207 19.25 0.25 2.17
N SER A 208 19.55 1.33 1.46
CA SER A 208 19.76 2.65 2.06
C SER A 208 18.46 3.34 2.44
N ALA A 209 18.58 4.28 3.40
CA ALA A 209 17.51 5.21 3.70
C ALA A 209 17.39 6.28 2.61
N VAL A 210 16.16 6.55 2.17
CA VAL A 210 15.81 7.63 1.25
C VAL A 210 14.82 8.55 1.94
N THR A 211 15.17 9.82 2.13
CA THR A 211 14.29 10.83 2.73
C THR A 211 13.86 11.87 1.69
N VAL A 212 12.56 12.01 1.50
CA VAL A 212 11.96 13.01 0.61
C VAL A 212 11.41 14.16 1.47
N SER A 213 12.08 15.32 1.42
CA SER A 213 11.72 16.50 2.21
C SER A 213 10.53 17.29 1.64
N GLY A 214 10.31 17.21 0.32
CA GLY A 214 9.20 17.88 -0.36
C GLY A 214 8.23 16.91 -1.02
N ALA A 215 7.61 17.35 -2.12
CA ALA A 215 6.49 16.64 -2.72
C ALA A 215 6.89 15.29 -3.33
N THR A 216 6.03 14.30 -3.15
CA THR A 216 6.11 12.99 -3.80
C THR A 216 4.89 12.78 -4.69
N THR A 217 5.14 12.54 -5.97
CA THR A 217 4.13 12.12 -6.95
C THR A 217 4.39 10.65 -7.26
N TRP A 218 3.46 9.77 -6.85
CA TRP A 218 3.61 8.33 -7.05
C TRP A 218 2.45 7.80 -7.88
N THR A 219 2.67 7.73 -9.19
CA THR A 219 1.67 7.35 -10.18
C THR A 219 1.85 5.94 -10.71
N GLY A 220 2.84 5.20 -10.24
CA GLY A 220 3.07 3.78 -10.55
C GLY A 220 4.49 3.35 -10.19
N GLY A 221 4.83 2.09 -10.41
CA GLY A 221 6.17 1.56 -10.21
C GLY A 221 6.41 0.96 -8.82
N THR A 222 7.67 0.68 -8.52
CA THR A 222 8.06 -0.23 -7.43
C THR A 222 9.03 0.41 -6.44
N MET A 223 8.77 0.23 -5.15
CA MET A 223 9.75 0.39 -4.08
C MET A 223 10.14 -0.99 -3.53
N THR A 224 11.41 -1.34 -3.54
CA THR A 224 11.86 -2.70 -3.15
C THR A 224 13.18 -2.71 -2.39
N GLY A 225 13.46 -3.80 -1.69
CA GLY A 225 14.63 -3.97 -0.83
C GLY A 225 14.38 -3.45 0.59
N SER A 226 15.26 -3.84 1.53
CA SER A 226 15.06 -3.62 2.97
C SER A 226 15.25 -2.19 3.46
N GLY A 227 15.65 -1.25 2.59
CA GLY A 227 15.85 0.14 2.98
C GLY A 227 14.55 0.84 3.38
N THR A 228 14.66 1.98 4.06
CA THR A 228 13.51 2.80 4.47
C THR A 228 13.32 3.99 3.55
N THR A 229 12.11 4.23 3.06
CA THR A 229 11.74 5.46 2.36
C THR A 229 10.86 6.32 3.26
N THR A 230 11.30 7.53 3.58
CA THR A 230 10.57 8.47 4.44
C THR A 230 10.07 9.65 3.62
N LEU A 231 8.76 9.79 3.51
CA LEU A 231 8.07 10.84 2.76
C LEU A 231 7.53 11.88 3.75
N THR A 232 8.23 13.01 3.87
CA THR A 232 7.87 14.07 4.83
C THR A 232 7.00 15.17 4.24
N GLY A 233 7.15 15.46 2.93
CA GLY A 233 6.24 16.35 2.22
C GLY A 233 4.94 15.68 1.79
N ALA A 234 4.12 16.42 1.04
CA ALA A 234 2.86 15.92 0.52
C ALA A 234 3.07 14.75 -0.46
N VAL A 235 2.24 13.71 -0.35
CA VAL A 235 2.25 12.53 -1.23
C VAL A 235 0.97 12.49 -2.04
N ALA A 236 1.08 12.46 -3.36
CA ALA A 236 -0.05 12.33 -4.28
C ALA A 236 -0.07 10.92 -4.88
N LEU A 237 -1.13 10.16 -4.59
CA LEU A 237 -1.46 8.88 -5.21
C LEU A 237 -2.66 9.10 -6.14
N SER A 238 -2.41 9.52 -7.39
CA SER A 238 -3.43 10.12 -8.28
C SER A 238 -3.83 9.27 -9.49
N THR A 239 -3.44 7.99 -9.53
CA THR A 239 -3.71 7.09 -10.67
C THR A 239 -4.18 5.72 -10.21
N ASN A 240 -4.76 4.95 -11.13
CA ASN A 240 -5.16 3.55 -10.94
C ASN A 240 -4.01 2.53 -11.13
N ASN A 241 -2.87 2.94 -11.70
CA ASN A 241 -1.70 2.05 -11.84
C ASN A 241 -1.29 1.46 -10.48
N SER A 242 -0.75 0.25 -10.47
CA SER A 242 -0.23 -0.38 -9.26
C SER A 242 0.97 0.38 -8.68
N LYS A 243 0.99 0.49 -7.34
CA LYS A 243 2.14 0.96 -6.55
C LYS A 243 2.65 -0.22 -5.74
N ASP A 244 3.88 -0.66 -6.01
CA ASP A 244 4.40 -1.90 -5.43
C ASP A 244 5.38 -1.62 -4.30
N ILE A 245 5.25 -2.32 -3.17
CA ILE A 245 6.15 -2.25 -2.02
C ILE A 245 6.55 -3.67 -1.61
N THR A 246 7.78 -4.07 -1.85
CA THR A 246 8.20 -5.48 -1.72
C THR A 246 9.52 -5.65 -0.99
N ASN A 247 9.86 -6.91 -0.66
CA ASN A 247 11.16 -7.32 -0.13
C ASN A 247 11.59 -6.58 1.16
N GLY A 248 10.65 -6.46 2.12
CA GLY A 248 10.92 -5.85 3.43
C GLY A 248 11.02 -4.32 3.41
N ARG A 249 10.65 -3.65 2.32
CA ARG A 249 10.66 -2.18 2.24
C ARG A 249 9.76 -1.56 3.30
N ILE A 250 10.29 -0.56 4.01
CA ILE A 250 9.53 0.28 4.94
C ILE A 250 9.26 1.62 4.26
N VAL A 251 7.99 2.05 4.22
CA VAL A 251 7.59 3.36 3.71
C VAL A 251 6.89 4.15 4.80
N ASN A 252 7.46 5.29 5.20
CA ASN A 252 6.91 6.19 6.19
C ASN A 252 6.23 7.38 5.51
N PHE A 253 4.92 7.48 5.66
CA PHE A 253 4.11 8.59 5.21
C PHE A 253 3.95 9.58 6.38
N ASN A 254 4.89 10.51 6.51
CA ASN A 254 4.90 11.51 7.59
C ASN A 254 4.14 12.78 7.20
N GLY A 255 4.07 13.11 5.92
CA GLY A 255 3.28 14.23 5.40
C GLY A 255 1.80 13.91 5.20
N THR A 256 1.12 14.77 4.44
CA THR A 256 -0.25 14.48 3.98
C THR A 256 -0.21 13.59 2.74
N THR A 257 -0.78 12.40 2.82
CA THR A 257 -0.99 11.48 1.69
C THR A 257 -2.39 11.65 1.15
N THR A 258 -2.53 12.08 -0.10
CA THR A 258 -3.81 12.21 -0.79
C THR A 258 -3.95 11.09 -1.80
N TRP A 259 -4.92 10.21 -1.58
CA TRP A 259 -5.25 9.09 -2.46
C TRP A 259 -6.54 9.37 -3.20
N VAL A 260 -6.40 9.66 -4.49
CA VAL A 260 -7.49 9.94 -5.42
C VAL A 260 -7.31 9.05 -6.64
N THR A 261 -8.22 8.12 -6.85
CA THR A 261 -8.30 7.39 -8.11
C THR A 261 -9.40 8.01 -8.97
N PRO A 262 -9.06 8.52 -10.16
CA PRO A 262 -10.07 9.10 -11.05
C PRO A 262 -10.91 7.99 -11.67
N ALA A 263 -12.18 8.29 -11.90
CA ALA A 263 -13.07 7.38 -12.63
C ALA A 263 -12.50 7.13 -14.03
N VAL A 264 -12.45 5.87 -14.46
CA VAL A 264 -12.10 5.51 -15.83
C VAL A 264 -13.37 5.54 -16.68
N PRO A 265 -13.53 6.49 -17.62
CA PRO A 265 -14.70 6.53 -18.49
C PRO A 265 -14.70 5.32 -19.43
N GLY A 266 -15.83 4.61 -19.55
CA GLY A 266 -16.02 3.60 -20.59
C GLY A 266 -15.66 2.16 -20.24
N THR A 267 -15.30 1.84 -19.00
CA THR A 267 -15.09 0.45 -18.54
C THR A 267 -16.08 0.07 -17.44
N PRO A 268 -17.33 -0.32 -17.77
CA PRO A 268 -18.20 -0.97 -16.81
C PRO A 268 -17.61 -2.35 -16.45
N GLY A 269 -17.41 -2.64 -15.16
CA GLY A 269 -17.68 -4.01 -14.72
C GLY A 269 -16.58 -4.89 -14.11
N THR A 270 -15.50 -4.39 -13.51
CA THR A 270 -15.00 -5.03 -12.28
C THR A 270 -14.53 -3.97 -11.27
N PRO A 271 -14.90 -4.08 -9.98
CA PRO A 271 -14.34 -3.26 -8.89
C PRO A 271 -12.80 -3.21 -8.88
N GLU A 272 -12.16 -4.23 -9.47
CA GLU A 272 -10.72 -4.46 -9.48
C GLU A 272 -9.96 -3.74 -10.60
N ALA A 273 -10.59 -3.46 -11.76
CA ALA A 273 -9.91 -2.86 -12.91
C ALA A 273 -9.82 -1.32 -12.86
N ASN A 274 -10.69 -0.68 -12.07
CA ASN A 274 -10.84 0.77 -12.04
C ASN A 274 -10.33 1.42 -10.74
N GLY A 275 -9.96 0.61 -9.75
CA GLY A 275 -9.53 1.06 -8.43
C GLY A 275 -8.05 1.36 -8.32
N GLY A 276 -7.67 2.19 -7.34
CA GLY A 276 -6.27 2.35 -6.97
C GLY A 276 -5.78 1.15 -6.20
N ARG A 277 -4.55 0.71 -6.49
CA ARG A 277 -3.99 -0.46 -5.81
C ARG A 277 -2.57 -0.20 -5.31
N ILE A 278 -2.37 -0.46 -4.01
CA ILE A 278 -1.06 -0.59 -3.39
C ILE A 278 -0.84 -2.08 -3.13
N ARG A 279 0.16 -2.64 -3.80
CA ARG A 279 0.49 -4.06 -3.72
C ARG A 279 1.70 -4.26 -2.84
N THR A 280 1.60 -5.18 -1.90
CA THR A 280 2.67 -5.45 -0.94
C THR A 280 3.21 -6.86 -1.07
N GLY A 281 4.42 -7.08 -0.58
CA GLY A 281 5.05 -8.41 -0.48
C GLY A 281 5.69 -8.65 0.88
N ASN A 282 6.46 -9.73 0.97
CA ASN A 282 7.10 -10.24 2.19
C ASN A 282 7.60 -9.13 3.13
N ASN A 283 6.98 -9.02 4.30
CA ASN A 283 7.37 -8.11 5.39
C ASN A 283 7.45 -6.62 5.02
N ALA A 284 6.80 -6.18 3.95
CA ALA A 284 6.66 -4.75 3.68
C ALA A 284 5.90 -4.06 4.82
N THR A 285 6.29 -2.83 5.15
CA THR A 285 5.63 -2.03 6.19
C THR A 285 5.27 -0.65 5.66
N LEU A 286 4.01 -0.27 5.82
CA LEU A 286 3.49 1.06 5.50
C LEU A 286 3.13 1.75 6.80
N ASN A 287 3.80 2.85 7.13
CA ASN A 287 3.52 3.62 8.33
C ASN A 287 2.85 4.94 7.94
N ASN A 288 1.56 5.07 8.21
CA ASN A 288 0.91 6.38 8.18
C ASN A 288 1.17 7.08 9.52
N ASN A 289 2.14 7.98 9.54
CA ASN A 289 2.45 8.82 10.72
C ASN A 289 1.84 10.23 10.60
N GLY A 290 1.45 10.63 9.39
CA GLY A 290 0.84 11.91 9.09
C GLY A 290 -0.67 11.83 8.91
N THR A 291 -1.17 12.49 7.86
CA THR A 291 -2.59 12.46 7.49
C THR A 291 -2.77 11.71 6.18
N TRP A 292 -3.61 10.70 6.17
CA TRP A 292 -4.00 9.96 4.97
C TRP A 292 -5.43 10.36 4.57
N LEU A 293 -5.58 11.01 3.43
CA LEU A 293 -6.85 11.42 2.84
C LEU A 293 -7.20 10.48 1.69
N ASP A 294 -8.09 9.54 1.94
CA ASP A 294 -8.69 8.70 0.90
C ASP A 294 -9.96 9.35 0.35
N LEU A 295 -9.81 9.98 -0.80
CA LEU A 295 -10.86 10.75 -1.48
C LEU A 295 -11.46 9.98 -2.65
N SER A 296 -11.14 8.69 -2.79
CA SER A 296 -11.39 7.96 -4.02
C SER A 296 -12.88 7.58 -4.18
N PRO A 297 -13.52 7.98 -5.29
CA PRO A 297 -14.89 7.60 -5.58
C PRO A 297 -15.02 6.13 -6.03
N GLN A 298 -13.92 5.51 -6.49
CA GLN A 298 -13.85 4.09 -6.81
C GLN A 298 -13.35 3.28 -5.62
N ASP A 299 -13.48 1.96 -5.74
CA ASP A 299 -12.89 1.03 -4.78
C ASP A 299 -11.37 1.10 -4.82
N ASN A 300 -10.73 0.95 -3.68
CA ASN A 300 -9.28 0.97 -3.54
C ASN A 300 -8.81 -0.26 -2.77
N PHE A 301 -7.58 -0.67 -3.00
CA PHE A 301 -7.03 -1.89 -2.42
C PHE A 301 -5.61 -1.68 -1.88
N ILE A 302 -5.37 -2.16 -0.66
CA ILE A 302 -4.03 -2.40 -0.12
C ILE A 302 -3.93 -3.90 0.14
N SER A 303 -3.16 -4.63 -0.68
CA SER A 303 -3.21 -6.09 -0.75
C SER A 303 -1.83 -6.76 -0.82
N PRO A 304 -1.59 -7.86 -0.09
CA PRO A 304 -0.32 -8.60 -0.10
C PRO A 304 -0.19 -9.52 -1.32
N ASP A 305 -0.23 -8.94 -2.51
CA ASP A 305 -0.33 -9.66 -3.78
C ASP A 305 0.92 -10.46 -4.17
N PHE A 306 2.08 -10.08 -3.64
CA PHE A 306 3.34 -10.78 -3.90
C PHE A 306 3.56 -11.97 -2.94
N GLY A 307 2.63 -12.22 -2.00
CA GLY A 307 2.68 -13.34 -1.08
C GLY A 307 3.70 -13.21 0.07
N GLY A 308 4.06 -14.37 0.63
CA GLY A 308 4.94 -14.55 1.80
C GLY A 308 4.38 -13.99 3.11
N PRO A 309 5.24 -13.72 4.12
CA PRO A 309 4.80 -13.14 5.38
C PRO A 309 4.01 -11.84 5.16
N VAL A 310 2.82 -11.78 5.75
CA VAL A 310 1.85 -10.71 5.53
C VAL A 310 2.46 -9.35 5.91
N SER A 311 2.42 -8.42 4.97
CA SER A 311 2.82 -7.03 5.18
C SER A 311 1.89 -6.32 6.18
N THR A 312 2.38 -5.25 6.80
CA THR A 312 1.61 -4.48 7.79
C THR A 312 1.37 -3.04 7.33
N PHE A 313 0.14 -2.56 7.51
CA PHE A 313 -0.22 -1.15 7.49
C PHE A 313 -0.41 -0.67 8.95
N VAL A 314 0.40 0.28 9.39
CA VAL A 314 0.30 0.90 10.71
C VAL A 314 -0.26 2.30 10.55
N ASN A 315 -1.45 2.53 11.09
CA ASN A 315 -2.02 3.87 11.23
C ASN A 315 -1.63 4.44 12.59
N ALA A 316 -0.54 5.22 12.65
CA ALA A 316 -0.15 5.97 13.83
C ALA A 316 -0.66 7.43 13.79
N GLY A 317 -0.93 7.96 12.60
CA GLY A 317 -1.50 9.29 12.41
C GLY A 317 -3.03 9.27 12.29
N VAL A 318 -3.54 10.01 11.31
CA VAL A 318 -4.97 10.10 10.99
C VAL A 318 -5.21 9.50 9.62
N TYR A 319 -6.17 8.58 9.51
CA TYR A 319 -6.69 8.08 8.25
C TYR A 319 -8.12 8.57 8.07
N THR A 320 -8.43 9.26 6.98
CA THR A 320 -9.75 9.82 6.68
C THR A 320 -10.23 9.35 5.31
N LYS A 321 -11.32 8.57 5.28
CA LYS A 321 -12.05 8.17 4.08
C LYS A 321 -13.20 9.11 3.81
N SER A 322 -13.16 9.84 2.70
CA SER A 322 -14.23 10.75 2.25
C SER A 322 -14.74 10.45 0.85
N GLY A 323 -14.08 9.56 0.10
CA GLY A 323 -14.61 9.09 -1.18
C GLY A 323 -15.77 8.10 -1.02
N ALA A 324 -16.62 7.96 -2.04
CA ALA A 324 -17.80 7.10 -1.99
C ALA A 324 -17.50 5.58 -2.11
N GLY A 325 -16.36 5.20 -2.70
CA GLY A 325 -16.00 3.81 -2.92
C GLY A 325 -15.63 3.04 -1.66
N THR A 326 -15.35 1.76 -1.81
CA THR A 326 -14.86 0.86 -0.75
C THR A 326 -13.34 0.78 -0.77
N THR A 327 -12.68 1.08 0.34
CA THR A 327 -11.25 0.77 0.50
C THR A 327 -11.10 -0.55 1.24
N ALA A 328 -10.53 -1.55 0.59
CA ALA A 328 -10.20 -2.84 1.19
C ALA A 328 -8.71 -2.92 1.56
N ILE A 329 -8.43 -3.16 2.83
CA ILE A 329 -7.09 -3.36 3.37
C ILE A 329 -6.97 -4.82 3.81
N SER A 330 -6.31 -5.61 2.97
CA SER A 330 -6.09 -7.05 3.18
C SER A 330 -4.72 -7.36 3.82
N THR A 331 -3.91 -6.33 4.06
CA THR A 331 -2.72 -6.40 4.90
C THR A 331 -3.13 -6.35 6.38
N THR A 332 -2.26 -6.79 7.30
CA THR A 332 -2.51 -6.56 8.73
C THR A 332 -2.65 -5.05 8.98
N PHE A 333 -3.73 -4.63 9.62
CA PHE A 333 -4.03 -3.22 9.89
C PHE A 333 -3.97 -2.94 11.39
N ASN A 334 -2.98 -2.16 11.81
CA ASN A 334 -2.82 -1.75 13.20
C ASN A 334 -3.16 -0.28 13.35
N ASN A 335 -4.26 0.04 14.03
CA ASN A 335 -4.61 1.42 14.39
C ASN A 335 -4.03 1.75 15.77
N THR A 336 -2.90 2.45 15.78
CA THR A 336 -2.04 2.61 16.94
C THR A 336 -2.06 4.04 17.46
N SER A 337 -2.72 4.26 18.59
CA SER A 337 -2.66 5.51 19.32
C SER A 337 -1.51 5.48 20.33
N SER A 338 -0.68 6.51 20.32
CA SER A 338 0.39 6.78 21.29
C SER A 338 0.17 8.05 22.11
N ALA A 339 -0.70 8.95 21.63
CA ALA A 339 -1.10 10.21 22.24
C ALA A 339 -2.48 10.66 21.70
N PRO A 340 -3.16 11.62 22.34
CA PRO A 340 -4.38 12.20 21.78
C PRO A 340 -4.19 12.70 20.34
N GLY A 341 -5.12 12.36 19.44
CA GLY A 341 -5.06 12.72 18.02
C GLY A 341 -4.23 11.78 17.13
N THR A 342 -3.66 10.71 17.70
CA THR A 342 -2.93 9.65 16.96
C THR A 342 -3.75 8.36 16.92
N GLY A 343 -3.53 7.53 15.91
CA GLY A 343 -4.29 6.29 15.70
C GLY A 343 -5.78 6.55 15.48
N VAL A 344 -6.11 7.50 14.62
CA VAL A 344 -7.50 7.90 14.33
C VAL A 344 -7.90 7.42 12.94
N VAL A 345 -9.05 6.78 12.84
CA VAL A 345 -9.71 6.41 11.58
C VAL A 345 -11.06 7.13 11.51
N ASN A 346 -11.24 7.98 10.49
CA ASN A 346 -12.48 8.71 10.21
C ASN A 346 -13.09 8.21 8.89
N LEU A 347 -14.36 7.83 8.91
CA LEU A 347 -15.15 7.53 7.72
C LEU A 347 -16.22 8.61 7.56
N ASN A 348 -15.98 9.53 6.63
CA ASN A 348 -16.95 10.55 6.26
C ASN A 348 -17.91 10.05 5.18
N ALA A 349 -17.47 9.13 4.32
CA ALA A 349 -18.28 8.50 3.27
C ALA A 349 -17.73 7.11 2.90
N GLY A 350 -18.53 6.34 2.15
CA GLY A 350 -18.13 5.04 1.62
C GLY A 350 -17.91 3.97 2.67
N SER A 351 -17.06 3.00 2.34
CA SER A 351 -16.76 1.85 3.20
C SER A 351 -15.27 1.64 3.39
N LEU A 352 -14.89 1.18 4.58
CA LEU A 352 -13.53 0.68 4.88
C LEU A 352 -13.64 -0.80 5.30
N GLN A 353 -13.01 -1.69 4.55
CA GLN A 353 -13.03 -3.13 4.78
C GLN A 353 -11.63 -3.59 5.21
N LEU A 354 -11.48 -3.93 6.48
CA LEU A 354 -10.22 -4.39 7.06
C LEU A 354 -10.23 -5.92 7.12
N THR A 355 -9.73 -6.58 6.07
CA THR A 355 -9.83 -8.05 5.91
C THR A 355 -8.56 -8.80 6.34
N GLY A 356 -7.45 -8.10 6.55
CA GLY A 356 -6.16 -8.68 6.94
C GLY A 356 -5.97 -8.92 8.45
N GLY A 357 -6.98 -8.65 9.29
CA GLY A 357 -6.84 -8.67 10.75
C GLY A 357 -6.00 -7.52 11.31
N GLY A 358 -5.60 -7.64 12.58
CA GLY A 358 -4.68 -6.71 13.24
C GLY A 358 -5.03 -6.41 14.68
N THR A 359 -4.22 -5.54 15.29
CA THR A 359 -4.35 -5.13 16.69
C THR A 359 -4.47 -3.61 16.76
N SER A 360 -5.50 -3.12 17.44
CA SER A 360 -5.82 -1.70 17.51
C SER A 360 -6.06 -1.23 18.94
N ASN A 361 -5.48 -0.08 19.29
CA ASN A 361 -5.81 0.67 20.51
C ASN A 361 -6.31 2.10 20.17
N GLY A 362 -6.39 2.46 18.89
CA GLY A 362 -6.90 3.74 18.39
C GLY A 362 -8.42 3.80 18.21
N SER A 363 -8.90 4.92 17.68
CA SER A 363 -10.33 5.22 17.49
C SER A 363 -10.80 5.00 16.05
N PHE A 364 -12.03 4.53 15.89
CA PHE A 364 -12.76 4.42 14.64
C PHE A 364 -14.06 5.23 14.73
N VAL A 365 -14.19 6.26 13.90
CA VAL A 365 -15.34 7.17 13.87
C VAL A 365 -15.94 7.19 12.47
N GLY A 366 -17.27 7.13 12.36
CA GLY A 366 -17.95 7.12 11.07
C GLY A 366 -19.23 7.93 11.04
N ALA A 367 -19.50 8.58 9.91
CA ALA A 367 -20.74 9.29 9.63
C ALA A 367 -21.88 8.31 9.27
N ALA A 368 -23.13 8.80 9.30
CA ALA A 368 -24.27 8.04 8.84
C ALA A 368 -24.09 7.63 7.36
N GLY A 369 -24.55 6.42 7.00
CA GLY A 369 -24.38 5.87 5.65
C GLY A 369 -23.01 5.24 5.37
N THR A 370 -22.05 5.30 6.30
CA THR A 370 -20.75 4.63 6.17
C THR A 370 -20.78 3.20 6.70
N THR A 371 -19.83 2.38 6.25
CA THR A 371 -19.65 1.00 6.76
C THR A 371 -18.20 0.73 7.15
N PHE A 372 -18.01 0.28 8.40
CA PHE A 372 -16.79 -0.38 8.85
C PHE A 372 -16.95 -1.90 8.71
N GLY A 373 -16.05 -2.55 7.99
CA GLY A 373 -15.99 -4.00 7.89
C GLY A 373 -14.74 -4.56 8.52
N PHE A 374 -14.89 -5.58 9.34
CA PHE A 374 -13.81 -6.37 9.93
C PHE A 374 -13.88 -7.80 9.38
N GLY A 375 -12.88 -8.16 8.59
CA GLY A 375 -12.59 -9.53 8.18
C GLY A 375 -11.21 -9.96 8.69
N GLY A 376 -11.01 -11.23 8.97
CA GLY A 376 -9.80 -11.74 9.60
C GLY A 376 -9.81 -11.58 11.12
N ASN A 377 -8.66 -11.82 11.76
CA ASN A 377 -8.56 -11.84 13.22
C ASN A 377 -8.19 -10.46 13.76
N HIS A 378 -9.11 -9.82 14.50
CA HIS A 378 -8.89 -8.50 15.09
C HIS A 378 -8.85 -8.53 16.61
N THR A 379 -7.92 -7.77 17.21
CA THR A 379 -7.90 -7.47 18.64
C THR A 379 -8.02 -5.96 18.85
N LEU A 380 -9.22 -5.53 19.25
CA LEU A 380 -9.52 -4.16 19.64
C LEU A 380 -9.36 -4.06 21.16
N GLN A 381 -8.22 -3.50 21.57
CA GLN A 381 -7.80 -3.42 22.96
C GLN A 381 -8.71 -2.51 23.79
N THR A 382 -8.61 -2.56 25.12
CA THR A 382 -9.44 -1.75 26.04
C THR A 382 -9.44 -0.25 25.73
N ALA A 383 -8.30 0.28 25.27
CA ALA A 383 -8.18 1.70 24.90
C ALA A 383 -8.80 2.06 23.53
N SER A 384 -9.12 1.06 22.70
CA SER A 384 -9.75 1.31 21.39
C SER A 384 -11.20 1.76 21.52
N SER A 385 -11.71 2.38 20.46
CA SER A 385 -13.12 2.76 20.36
C SER A 385 -13.65 2.58 18.94
N ILE A 386 -14.87 2.06 18.84
CA ILE A 386 -15.71 2.19 17.64
C ILE A 386 -16.89 3.09 18.04
N ASN A 387 -17.00 4.26 17.41
CA ASN A 387 -18.11 5.18 17.59
C ASN A 387 -18.57 5.73 16.24
N THR A 388 -19.50 5.01 15.61
CA THR A 388 -19.97 5.33 14.26
C THR A 388 -21.47 5.53 14.25
N ALA A 389 -21.94 6.54 13.51
CA ALA A 389 -23.34 6.68 13.15
C ALA A 389 -23.74 5.73 11.99
N GLY A 390 -22.77 5.05 11.37
CA GLY A 390 -22.98 4.08 10.31
C GLY A 390 -23.15 2.63 10.80
N SER A 391 -22.85 1.69 9.91
CA SER A 391 -22.94 0.24 10.17
C SER A 391 -21.56 -0.36 10.47
N VAL A 392 -21.54 -1.41 11.28
CA VAL A 392 -20.35 -2.23 11.53
C VAL A 392 -20.63 -3.68 11.12
N GLY A 393 -19.74 -4.28 10.34
CA GLY A 393 -19.84 -5.66 9.88
C GLY A 393 -18.64 -6.51 10.30
N PHE A 394 -18.90 -7.76 10.68
CA PHE A 394 -17.90 -8.79 10.96
C PHE A 394 -18.14 -9.96 10.00
N SER A 395 -17.20 -10.17 9.09
CA SER A 395 -17.39 -11.08 7.96
C SER A 395 -16.61 -12.39 8.06
N SER A 396 -15.55 -12.44 8.87
CA SER A 396 -14.74 -13.64 9.09
C SER A 396 -13.85 -13.50 10.32
N GLY A 397 -13.08 -14.56 10.61
CA GLY A 397 -12.06 -14.57 11.66
C GLY A 397 -12.59 -14.54 13.09
N THR A 398 -11.68 -14.37 14.04
CA THR A 398 -11.97 -14.23 15.46
C THR A 398 -11.65 -12.80 15.89
N ASN A 399 -12.67 -12.08 16.34
CA ASN A 399 -12.59 -10.68 16.72
C ASN A 399 -12.82 -10.52 18.23
N SER A 400 -11.93 -9.80 18.90
CA SER A 400 -12.05 -9.47 20.33
C SER A 400 -12.19 -7.97 20.50
N ILE A 401 -13.32 -7.53 21.05
CA ILE A 401 -13.69 -6.12 21.24
C ILE A 401 -13.69 -5.82 22.75
N ALA A 402 -12.51 -5.50 23.28
CA ALA A 402 -12.33 -5.05 24.65
C ALA A 402 -12.51 -3.53 24.82
N GLY A 403 -12.39 -2.79 23.72
CA GLY A 403 -12.65 -1.35 23.67
C GLY A 403 -14.13 -0.99 23.73
N SER A 404 -14.42 0.31 23.65
CA SER A 404 -15.80 0.80 23.57
C SER A 404 -16.41 0.55 22.19
N PHE A 405 -17.71 0.22 22.15
CA PHE A 405 -18.45 -0.02 20.92
C PHE A 405 -19.77 0.76 20.90
N ASN A 406 -19.99 1.50 19.82
CA ASN A 406 -21.22 2.18 19.48
C ASN A 406 -21.41 2.19 17.95
N ALA A 407 -22.41 1.46 17.48
CA ALA A 407 -22.89 1.53 16.10
C ALA A 407 -24.25 2.22 16.05
N GLY A 408 -24.45 3.13 15.10
CA GLY A 408 -25.69 3.90 14.95
C GLY A 408 -26.74 3.20 14.08
N THR A 409 -26.31 2.56 12.99
CA THR A 409 -27.24 1.96 12.02
C THR A 409 -27.46 0.47 12.27
N ALA A 410 -26.40 -0.33 12.19
CA ALA A 410 -26.51 -1.79 12.29
C ALA A 410 -25.20 -2.45 12.75
N THR A 411 -25.33 -3.62 13.37
CA THR A 411 -24.22 -4.54 13.63
C THR A 411 -24.49 -5.87 12.93
N ASN A 412 -23.62 -6.26 12.00
CA ASN A 412 -23.82 -7.43 11.14
C ASN A 412 -22.74 -8.49 11.38
N PHE A 413 -23.15 -9.74 11.59
CA PHE A 413 -22.29 -10.91 11.74
C PHE A 413 -22.56 -11.89 10.59
N SER A 414 -21.81 -11.75 9.49
CA SER A 414 -21.95 -12.61 8.32
C SER A 414 -20.99 -13.80 8.32
N GLY A 415 -19.94 -13.76 9.14
CA GLY A 415 -19.04 -14.89 9.37
C GLY A 415 -18.11 -14.67 10.55
N GLY A 416 -17.39 -15.72 10.95
CA GLY A 416 -16.47 -15.68 12.09
C GLY A 416 -17.15 -15.56 13.45
N THR A 417 -16.37 -15.25 14.48
CA THR A 417 -16.84 -15.05 15.86
C THR A 417 -16.32 -13.71 16.37
N THR A 418 -17.21 -12.91 16.96
CA THR A 418 -16.86 -11.63 17.57
C THR A 418 -17.31 -11.62 19.02
N THR A 419 -16.38 -11.35 19.92
CA THR A 419 -16.64 -11.30 21.37
C THR A 419 -16.48 -9.88 21.88
N PHE A 420 -17.52 -9.34 22.50
CA PHE A 420 -17.53 -8.03 23.14
C PHE A 420 -17.33 -8.22 24.65
N THR A 421 -16.24 -7.67 25.18
CA THR A 421 -15.94 -7.66 26.63
C THR A 421 -15.85 -6.24 27.19
N GLY A 422 -15.72 -5.24 26.31
CA GLY A 422 -15.70 -3.83 26.67
C GLY A 422 -17.08 -3.22 26.88
N THR A 423 -17.12 -1.88 26.93
CA THR A 423 -18.37 -1.13 27.03
C THR A 423 -19.11 -1.13 25.70
N VAL A 424 -20.35 -1.61 25.66
CA VAL A 424 -21.20 -1.57 24.46
C VAL A 424 -22.35 -0.62 24.73
N SER A 425 -22.32 0.57 24.13
CA SER A 425 -23.31 1.63 24.36
C SER A 425 -24.39 1.70 23.28
N GLY A 426 -24.13 1.13 22.10
CA GLY A 426 -25.08 1.04 21.00
C GLY A 426 -24.68 -0.04 20.01
N VAL A 427 -25.68 -0.77 19.50
CA VAL A 427 -25.54 -1.90 18.58
C VAL A 427 -26.21 -1.64 17.23
N GLY A 428 -26.65 -0.41 16.99
CA GLY A 428 -27.47 -0.01 15.87
C GLY A 428 -28.95 -0.34 16.07
N SER A 429 -29.75 0.04 15.07
CA SER A 429 -31.17 -0.28 15.01
C SER A 429 -31.40 -1.77 14.75
N THR A 430 -30.47 -2.46 14.09
CA THR A 430 -30.59 -3.90 13.81
C THR A 430 -29.31 -4.65 14.14
N ILE A 431 -29.44 -5.83 14.74
CA ILE A 431 -28.38 -6.83 14.78
C ILE A 431 -28.76 -7.98 13.83
N THR A 432 -27.88 -8.27 12.88
CA THR A 432 -28.08 -9.37 11.92
C THR A 432 -27.02 -10.45 12.10
N ALA A 433 -27.42 -11.71 12.25
CA ALA A 433 -26.55 -12.88 12.25
C ALA A 433 -26.90 -13.83 11.11
N SER A 434 -26.15 -13.70 10.01
CA SER A 434 -26.39 -14.41 8.75
C SER A 434 -25.30 -15.43 8.38
N GLY A 435 -24.50 -15.83 9.38
CA GLY A 435 -23.45 -16.83 9.24
C GLY A 435 -22.34 -16.70 10.30
N GLY A 436 -22.22 -15.52 10.92
CA GLY A 436 -21.27 -15.27 12.00
C GLY A 436 -21.88 -15.40 13.40
N THR A 437 -21.02 -15.38 14.40
CA THR A 437 -21.36 -15.40 15.83
C THR A 437 -21.02 -14.07 16.50
N GLY A 438 -22.00 -13.44 17.14
CA GLY A 438 -21.79 -12.33 18.07
C GLY A 438 -21.96 -12.80 19.52
N VAL A 439 -20.95 -12.57 20.37
CA VAL A 439 -20.97 -12.92 21.80
C VAL A 439 -20.83 -11.66 22.64
N PHE A 440 -21.86 -11.32 23.39
CA PHE A 440 -21.91 -10.11 24.20
C PHE A 440 -21.70 -10.45 25.68
N ASN A 441 -20.49 -10.19 26.18
CA ASN A 441 -20.06 -10.42 27.56
C ASN A 441 -19.81 -9.07 28.28
N ASN A 442 -20.69 -8.10 28.07
CA ASN A 442 -20.60 -6.75 28.62
C ASN A 442 -21.66 -6.52 29.73
N THR A 443 -21.67 -5.36 30.38
CA THR A 443 -22.61 -5.10 31.48
C THR A 443 -23.83 -4.28 31.08
N GLN A 444 -23.77 -3.58 29.94
CA GLN A 444 -24.82 -2.68 29.49
C GLN A 444 -26.06 -3.44 29.01
N SER A 445 -27.23 -2.80 29.13
CA SER A 445 -28.45 -3.27 28.49
C SER A 445 -28.45 -2.91 27.00
N PHE A 446 -29.14 -3.71 26.20
CA PHE A 446 -29.37 -3.41 24.79
C PHE A 446 -30.81 -3.04 24.53
N ASN A 447 -30.99 -1.98 23.76
CA ASN A 447 -32.23 -1.66 23.08
C ASN A 447 -31.97 -1.63 21.58
N VAL A 448 -32.58 -2.55 20.85
CA VAL A 448 -32.39 -2.74 19.41
C VAL A 448 -33.75 -2.81 18.75
N ALA A 449 -33.93 -2.22 17.57
CA ALA A 449 -35.24 -2.28 16.91
C ALA A 449 -35.52 -3.69 16.32
N GLY A 450 -34.48 -4.38 15.85
CA GLY A 450 -34.63 -5.73 15.30
C GLY A 450 -33.45 -6.66 15.52
N LEU A 451 -33.77 -7.89 15.88
CA LEU A 451 -32.87 -9.04 15.86
C LEU A 451 -33.21 -9.91 14.66
N VAL A 452 -32.23 -10.15 13.78
CA VAL A 452 -32.39 -11.00 12.59
C VAL A 452 -31.38 -12.13 12.63
N LEU A 453 -31.85 -13.37 12.69
CA LEU A 453 -31.01 -14.57 12.71
C LEU A 453 -31.49 -15.52 11.61
N SER A 454 -30.67 -15.72 10.59
CA SER A 454 -30.97 -16.60 9.47
C SER A 454 -30.12 -17.87 9.45
N SER A 455 -28.86 -17.77 9.89
CA SER A 455 -27.95 -18.92 9.99
C SER A 455 -26.83 -18.73 11.03
N GLY A 456 -26.62 -17.51 11.54
CA GLY A 456 -25.59 -17.21 12.53
C GLY A 456 -26.07 -17.34 13.97
N ASN A 457 -25.22 -16.91 14.91
CA ASN A 457 -25.45 -17.06 16.34
C ASN A 457 -25.35 -15.70 17.04
N LEU A 458 -26.31 -15.38 17.91
CA LEU A 458 -26.21 -14.26 18.85
C LEU A 458 -26.27 -14.81 20.27
N SER A 459 -25.19 -14.65 21.03
CA SER A 459 -25.09 -15.06 22.43
C SER A 459 -25.06 -13.83 23.32
N PHE A 460 -26.15 -13.60 24.05
CA PHE A 460 -26.27 -12.49 24.99
C PHE A 460 -25.99 -13.02 26.40
N ASN A 461 -24.82 -12.69 26.94
CA ASN A 461 -24.43 -12.93 28.32
C ASN A 461 -24.29 -11.61 29.10
N ASN A 462 -24.80 -10.52 28.54
CA ASN A 462 -24.72 -9.20 29.13
C ASN A 462 -25.67 -9.05 30.33
N THR A 463 -25.18 -8.50 31.44
CA THR A 463 -25.96 -8.47 32.69
C THR A 463 -27.16 -7.53 32.66
N GLY A 464 -27.16 -6.53 31.78
CA GLY A 464 -28.25 -5.57 31.61
C GLY A 464 -29.46 -6.08 30.82
N GLY A 465 -29.38 -7.27 30.19
CA GLY A 465 -30.45 -7.84 29.37
C GLY A 465 -30.61 -7.15 28.00
N VAL A 466 -31.56 -7.67 27.21
CA VAL A 466 -31.84 -7.23 25.84
C VAL A 466 -33.32 -6.95 25.69
N THR A 467 -33.64 -5.80 25.10
CA THR A 467 -34.99 -5.44 24.65
C THR A 467 -34.96 -5.24 23.14
N THR A 468 -35.95 -5.79 22.43
CA THR A 468 -36.10 -5.59 21.00
C THR A 468 -37.55 -5.39 20.58
N SER A 469 -37.79 -4.50 19.60
CA SER A 469 -39.12 -4.35 19.01
C SER A 469 -39.46 -5.42 17.98
N SER A 470 -38.47 -6.19 17.50
CA SER A 470 -38.73 -7.31 16.61
C SER A 470 -37.70 -8.43 16.71
N LEU A 471 -38.16 -9.65 16.49
CA LEU A 471 -37.31 -10.84 16.39
C LEU A 471 -37.70 -11.61 15.12
N ASN A 472 -36.75 -11.76 14.20
CA ASN A 472 -36.84 -12.66 13.06
C ASN A 472 -35.83 -13.79 13.24
N LEU A 473 -36.32 -14.93 13.73
CA LEU A 473 -35.55 -16.17 13.89
C LEU A 473 -35.98 -17.13 12.78
N SER A 474 -35.31 -17.03 11.64
CA SER A 474 -35.57 -17.90 10.48
C SER A 474 -34.58 -19.05 10.36
N GLY A 475 -33.53 -19.04 11.16
CA GLY A 475 -32.53 -20.09 11.37
C GLY A 475 -31.46 -19.62 12.35
N GLY A 476 -30.35 -20.34 12.47
CA GLY A 476 -29.29 -19.97 13.41
C GLY A 476 -29.68 -20.15 14.88
N THR A 477 -29.00 -19.43 15.79
CA THR A 477 -29.14 -19.62 17.24
C THR A 477 -29.20 -18.30 18.02
N LEU A 478 -30.23 -18.13 18.85
CA LEU A 478 -30.27 -17.16 19.94
C LEU A 478 -29.82 -17.85 21.24
N ALA A 479 -28.69 -17.44 21.81
CA ALA A 479 -28.03 -18.08 22.93
C ALA A 479 -27.81 -17.12 24.11
N GLY A 480 -27.25 -17.67 25.19
CA GLY A 480 -26.66 -16.93 26.30
C GLY A 480 -27.51 -16.97 27.57
N SER A 481 -26.96 -16.36 28.63
CA SER A 481 -27.55 -16.34 29.97
C SER A 481 -28.49 -15.16 30.23
N SER A 482 -28.51 -14.15 29.36
CA SER A 482 -29.28 -12.92 29.56
C SER A 482 -30.76 -13.06 29.21
N SER A 483 -31.57 -12.17 29.77
CA SER A 483 -32.95 -11.99 29.34
C SER A 483 -33.02 -11.29 27.98
N VAL A 484 -33.92 -11.76 27.12
CA VAL A 484 -34.26 -11.14 25.83
C VAL A 484 -35.78 -10.92 25.82
N THR A 485 -36.21 -9.66 25.82
CA THR A 485 -37.63 -9.29 25.79
C THR A 485 -37.98 -8.71 24.42
N VAL A 486 -38.95 -9.32 23.74
CA VAL A 486 -39.46 -8.88 22.44
C VAL A 486 -40.81 -8.20 22.65
N SER A 487 -40.91 -6.91 22.36
CA SER A 487 -42.12 -6.11 22.58
C SER A 487 -43.01 -5.94 21.34
N GLY A 488 -42.50 -6.26 20.15
CA GLY A 488 -43.26 -6.21 18.90
C GLY A 488 -43.13 -7.50 18.09
N SER A 489 -43.23 -7.39 16.77
CA SER A 489 -43.37 -8.54 15.87
C SER A 489 -42.32 -9.63 16.09
N THR A 490 -42.77 -10.87 16.27
CA THR A 490 -41.91 -12.06 16.30
C THR A 490 -42.24 -12.98 15.15
N THR A 491 -41.23 -13.30 14.35
CA THR A 491 -41.26 -14.33 13.31
C THR A 491 -40.30 -15.44 13.73
N TRP A 492 -40.82 -16.65 13.96
CA TRP A 492 -40.00 -17.82 14.29
C TRP A 492 -40.28 -18.97 13.35
N THR A 493 -39.54 -19.02 12.23
CA THR A 493 -39.77 -20.03 11.20
C THR A 493 -38.87 -21.25 11.34
N SER A 494 -37.67 -21.10 11.89
CA SER A 494 -36.78 -22.20 12.28
C SER A 494 -35.67 -21.71 13.22
N GLY A 495 -34.87 -22.62 13.78
CA GLY A 495 -33.65 -22.30 14.54
C GLY A 495 -33.72 -22.68 16.01
N THR A 496 -32.73 -22.23 16.77
CA THR A 496 -32.52 -22.65 18.16
C THR A 496 -32.52 -21.46 19.13
N MET A 497 -33.18 -21.63 20.27
CA MET A 497 -32.97 -20.81 21.46
C MET A 497 -32.28 -21.67 22.53
N THR A 498 -31.16 -21.22 23.09
CA THR A 498 -30.33 -22.04 24.00
C THR A 498 -29.67 -21.23 25.11
N GLY A 499 -29.17 -21.92 26.14
CA GLY A 499 -28.54 -21.32 27.32
C GLY A 499 -29.56 -20.92 28.39
N SER A 500 -29.07 -20.61 29.59
CA SER A 500 -29.90 -20.41 30.79
C SER A 500 -30.76 -19.15 30.80
N GLY A 501 -30.64 -18.28 29.78
CA GLY A 501 -31.39 -17.05 29.69
C GLY A 501 -32.90 -17.24 29.53
N THR A 502 -33.64 -16.14 29.59
CA THR A 502 -35.09 -16.11 29.39
C THR A 502 -35.42 -15.32 28.12
N THR A 503 -36.22 -15.88 27.23
CA THR A 503 -36.82 -15.14 26.10
C THR A 503 -38.28 -14.85 26.40
N THR A 504 -38.68 -13.59 26.41
CA THR A 504 -40.08 -13.20 26.64
C THR A 504 -40.65 -12.58 25.38
N LEU A 505 -41.71 -13.18 24.84
CA LEU A 505 -42.40 -12.74 23.63
C LEU A 505 -43.72 -12.06 24.04
N ASN A 506 -43.75 -10.73 24.04
CA ASN A 506 -44.91 -9.91 24.38
C ASN A 506 -45.78 -9.58 23.15
N THR A 507 -45.86 -10.51 22.20
CA THR A 507 -46.59 -10.36 20.94
C THR A 507 -47.35 -11.65 20.64
N ASP A 508 -48.34 -11.55 19.76
CA ASP A 508 -48.87 -12.71 19.09
C ASP A 508 -47.77 -13.37 18.24
N LEU A 509 -47.80 -14.70 18.15
CA LEU A 509 -46.82 -15.52 17.47
C LEU A 509 -47.52 -16.61 16.65
N ALA A 510 -47.32 -16.59 15.34
CA ALA A 510 -47.72 -17.71 14.48
C ALA A 510 -46.55 -18.70 14.32
N LEU A 511 -46.72 -19.92 14.81
CA LEU A 511 -45.84 -21.05 14.57
C LEU A 511 -46.44 -21.90 13.44
N ASN A 512 -46.38 -21.41 12.20
CA ASN A 512 -47.08 -22.01 11.05
C ASN A 512 -46.15 -22.59 9.97
N THR A 513 -44.86 -22.74 10.28
CA THR A 513 -43.85 -23.20 9.31
C THR A 513 -43.33 -24.60 9.63
N ALA A 514 -42.77 -25.26 8.61
CA ALA A 514 -42.19 -26.59 8.72
C ALA A 514 -40.89 -26.68 9.53
N GLY A 515 -40.12 -25.58 9.61
CA GLY A 515 -38.80 -25.56 10.24
C GLY A 515 -38.84 -25.96 11.71
N LEU A 516 -37.73 -26.52 12.20
CA LEU A 516 -37.59 -26.97 13.58
C LEU A 516 -37.40 -25.78 14.53
N LYS A 517 -38.04 -25.83 15.70
CA LYS A 517 -37.92 -24.84 16.77
C LYS A 517 -37.31 -25.51 17.99
N ASP A 518 -36.03 -25.28 18.22
CA ASP A 518 -35.30 -25.93 19.31
C ASP A 518 -35.19 -25.00 20.52
N ILE A 519 -35.46 -25.52 21.71
CA ILE A 519 -35.30 -24.82 22.98
C ILE A 519 -34.49 -25.72 23.90
N THR A 520 -33.23 -25.36 24.19
CA THR A 520 -32.29 -26.30 24.83
C THR A 520 -31.47 -25.66 25.96
N ASN A 521 -30.73 -26.49 26.71
CA ASN A 521 -29.73 -26.08 27.70
C ASN A 521 -30.25 -25.08 28.74
N GLY A 522 -31.43 -25.34 29.32
CA GLY A 522 -31.99 -24.51 30.39
C GLY A 522 -32.74 -23.25 29.94
N ARG A 523 -32.93 -23.04 28.62
CA ARG A 523 -33.63 -21.85 28.11
C ARG A 523 -35.07 -21.79 28.61
N THR A 524 -35.47 -20.64 29.13
CA THR A 524 -36.88 -20.34 29.42
C THR A 524 -37.47 -19.49 28.29
N VAL A 525 -38.65 -19.85 27.79
CA VAL A 525 -39.39 -19.06 26.79
C VAL A 525 -40.80 -18.76 27.31
N ASN A 526 -41.12 -17.47 27.45
CA ASN A 526 -42.43 -16.99 27.88
C ASN A 526 -43.22 -16.51 26.67
N PHE A 527 -44.40 -17.09 26.46
CA PHE A 527 -45.35 -16.71 25.42
C PHE A 527 -46.47 -15.91 26.07
N ASN A 528 -46.40 -14.57 25.98
CA ASN A 528 -47.35 -13.69 26.66
C ASN A 528 -48.52 -13.23 25.77
N GLY A 529 -48.36 -13.29 24.43
CA GLY A 529 -49.46 -13.06 23.48
C GLY A 529 -50.18 -14.34 23.03
N THR A 530 -51.01 -14.22 22.00
CA THR A 530 -51.65 -15.38 21.36
C THR A 530 -50.63 -16.14 20.53
N THR A 531 -50.36 -17.39 20.87
CA THR A 531 -49.54 -18.30 20.06
C THR A 531 -50.44 -19.23 19.26
N THR A 532 -50.41 -19.14 17.94
CA THR A 532 -51.14 -20.06 17.06
C THR A 532 -50.18 -21.08 16.47
N TRP A 533 -50.37 -22.36 16.79
CA TRP A 533 -49.52 -23.43 16.26
C TRP A 533 -50.26 -24.24 15.21
N THR A 534 -49.93 -23.99 13.94
CA THR A 534 -50.50 -24.72 12.80
C THR A 534 -49.39 -25.49 12.10
N THR A 535 -49.65 -26.76 11.76
CA THR A 535 -48.66 -27.57 11.05
C THR A 535 -49.01 -27.58 9.56
N PRO A 536 -48.09 -27.19 8.65
CA PRO A 536 -48.40 -27.14 7.23
C PRO A 536 -48.60 -28.54 6.62
N THR A 537 -48.00 -29.58 7.21
CA THR A 537 -48.29 -31.00 6.95
C THR A 537 -47.99 -31.84 8.21
N ALA A 538 -48.45 -33.09 8.25
CA ALA A 538 -48.14 -34.03 9.32
C ALA A 538 -46.62 -34.16 9.56
N GLY A 539 -46.20 -34.07 10.83
CA GLY A 539 -44.81 -34.26 11.26
C GLY A 539 -43.86 -33.05 11.07
N GLN A 540 -44.32 -31.92 10.53
CA GLN A 540 -43.52 -30.70 10.35
C GLN A 540 -43.84 -29.63 11.43
N GLY A 541 -42.94 -28.67 11.63
CA GLY A 541 -43.15 -27.56 12.58
C GLY A 541 -42.98 -27.92 14.06
N ARG A 542 -42.23 -29.00 14.35
CA ARG A 542 -41.99 -29.52 15.70
C ARG A 542 -41.20 -28.52 16.56
N ILE A 543 -41.68 -28.31 17.79
CA ILE A 543 -40.90 -27.73 18.88
C ILE A 543 -40.15 -28.87 19.58
N ARG A 544 -38.82 -28.77 19.72
CA ARG A 544 -37.99 -29.76 20.42
C ARG A 544 -37.35 -29.13 21.65
N THR A 545 -37.54 -29.75 22.80
CA THR A 545 -36.97 -29.28 24.06
C THR A 545 -35.78 -30.13 24.48
N GLY A 546 -34.71 -29.48 24.95
CA GLY A 546 -33.57 -30.12 25.61
C GLY A 546 -33.72 -30.14 27.12
N SER A 547 -32.67 -30.59 27.82
CA SER A 547 -32.65 -30.62 29.29
C SER A 547 -32.96 -29.25 29.90
N SER A 548 -33.82 -29.26 30.92
CA SER A 548 -34.22 -28.10 31.72
C SER A 548 -34.80 -26.92 30.93
N ALA A 549 -35.19 -27.11 29.67
CA ALA A 549 -35.93 -26.10 28.92
C ALA A 549 -37.30 -25.89 29.55
N THR A 550 -37.72 -24.62 29.68
CA THR A 550 -39.01 -24.24 30.26
C THR A 550 -39.82 -23.43 29.26
N LEU A 551 -41.05 -23.83 28.99
CA LEU A 551 -41.98 -23.09 28.14
C LEU A 551 -43.16 -22.65 29.00
N ASN A 552 -43.34 -21.34 29.14
CA ASN A 552 -44.45 -20.77 29.90
C ASN A 552 -45.44 -20.15 28.93
N ASN A 553 -46.66 -20.67 28.91
CA ASN A 553 -47.78 -20.00 28.25
C ASN A 553 -48.47 -19.07 29.27
N ASN A 554 -48.25 -17.77 29.14
CA ASN A 554 -48.93 -16.74 29.94
C ASN A 554 -50.06 -16.05 29.16
N GLY A 555 -50.17 -16.35 27.85
CA GLY A 555 -51.24 -15.89 26.97
C GLY A 555 -52.20 -17.01 26.57
N THR A 556 -52.58 -17.04 25.30
CA THR A 556 -53.47 -18.08 24.73
C THR A 556 -52.70 -18.93 23.74
N TRP A 557 -52.79 -20.25 23.82
CA TRP A 557 -52.28 -21.18 22.80
C TRP A 557 -53.45 -21.78 22.02
N LEU A 558 -53.44 -21.62 20.69
CA LEU A 558 -54.46 -22.09 19.75
C LEU A 558 -53.92 -23.14 18.79
#